data_AF-A8HTN6-F1
#
_entry.id   AF-A8HTN6-F1
#
_cell.length_a   1.000
_cell.length_b   1.000
_cell.length_c   1.000
_cell.angle_alpha   90.00
_cell.angle_beta   90.00
_cell.angle_gamma   90.00
#
_symmetry.space_group_name_H-M   'P 1'
#
loop_
_entity.id
_entity.type
_entity.pdbx_description
1 polymer ?
#
loop_
_entity_poly.entity_id
_entity_poly.type
_entity_poly.pdbx_seq_one_letter_code
_entity_poly.pdbx_strand_id
1 'polypeptide(L)' 'SPNGGASEGVLHLRLKAFDPWRPYTEFPEFYKPDFPSTSAGYATFLSLIRNQWQYVK' A
#
# COMPACT_ATOMS: atom_id res chain seq x y z
N SER A 1 1.07 5.30 -28.86
CA SER A 1 0.50 6.48 -28.17
C SER A 1 1.30 6.79 -26.92
N PRO A 2 1.53 8.07 -26.58
CA PRO A 2 2.37 8.51 -25.48
C PRO A 2 1.60 8.51 -24.14
N ASN A 3 0.89 7.44 -23.83
CA ASN A 3 0.08 7.37 -22.62
C ASN A 3 0.69 6.30 -21.70
N GLY A 4 1.74 6.72 -20.98
CA GLY A 4 2.03 6.12 -19.69
C GLY A 4 0.78 6.25 -18.83
N GLY A 5 0.12 5.13 -18.59
CA GLY A 5 -1.10 5.05 -17.80
C GLY A 5 -1.14 3.70 -17.12
N ALA A 6 -0.03 3.29 -16.51
CA ALA A 6 -0.14 2.35 -15.41
C ALA A 6 -0.97 3.10 -14.37
N SER A 7 -2.24 2.72 -14.22
CA SER A 7 -3.03 3.12 -13.07
C SER A 7 -2.21 2.69 -11.86
N GLU A 8 -1.45 3.61 -11.26
CA GLU A 8 -0.61 3.33 -10.11
C GLU A 8 -1.53 2.82 -9.01
N GLY A 9 -1.58 1.50 -8.84
CA GLY A 9 -2.42 0.86 -7.85
C GLY A 9 -2.01 1.38 -6.49
N VAL A 10 -2.90 2.11 -5.82
CA VAL A 10 -2.65 2.63 -4.48
C VAL A 10 -2.78 1.48 -3.48
N LEU A 11 -1.84 1.38 -2.54
CA LEU A 11 -1.92 0.41 -1.45
C LEU A 11 -3.18 0.65 -0.61
N HIS A 12 -4.05 -0.36 -0.51
CA HIS A 12 -5.20 -0.36 0.39
C HIS A 12 -4.99 -1.35 1.53
N LEU A 13 -5.42 -0.97 2.72
CA LEU A 13 -5.34 -1.75 3.95
C LEU A 13 -6.75 -2.07 4.45
N ARG A 14 -6.83 -3.18 5.18
CA ARG A 14 -8.03 -3.63 5.86
C ARG A 14 -7.62 -4.34 7.15
N LEU A 15 -8.11 -3.87 8.29
CA LEU A 15 -7.68 -4.38 9.61
C LEU A 15 -8.41 -5.68 9.99
N LYS A 16 -9.68 -5.81 9.63
CA LYS A 16 -10.50 -7.01 9.87
C LYS A 16 -11.10 -7.54 8.58
N ALA A 17 -11.37 -8.84 8.51
CA ALA A 17 -11.89 -9.49 7.31
C ALA A 17 -13.21 -8.90 6.75
N PHE A 18 -13.98 -8.17 7.56
CA PHE A 18 -15.26 -7.56 7.16
C PHE A 18 -15.19 -6.05 6.95
N ASP A 19 -14.06 -5.42 7.26
CA ASP A 19 -13.90 -3.98 7.05
C ASP A 19 -13.85 -3.66 5.54
N PRO A 20 -14.24 -2.44 5.11
CA PRO A 20 -13.96 -2.00 3.76
C PRO A 20 -12.45 -1.82 3.56
N TRP A 21 -11.96 -2.04 2.35
CA TRP A 21 -10.61 -1.63 1.96
C TRP A 21 -10.52 -0.11 1.95
N ARG A 22 -9.45 0.42 2.55
CA ARG A 22 -9.20 1.87 2.64
C ARG A 22 -7.76 2.18 2.24
N PRO A 23 -7.47 3.35 1.67
CA PRO A 23 -6.10 3.72 1.31
C PRO A 23 -5.19 3.71 2.54
N TYR A 24 -3.94 3.28 2.37
CA TYR A 24 -2.96 3.20 3.46
C TYR A 24 -2.70 4.55 4.14
N THR A 25 -2.97 5.66 3.44
CA THR A 25 -2.82 7.03 3.96
C THR A 25 -3.80 7.37 5.08
N GLU A 26 -4.90 6.63 5.23
CA GLU A 26 -5.81 6.76 6.38
C GLU A 26 -5.25 6.10 7.67
N PHE A 27 -4.14 5.35 7.57
CA PHE A 27 -3.54 4.61 8.68
C PHE A 27 -2.08 5.06 8.94
N PRO A 28 -1.88 6.25 9.54
CA PRO A 28 -0.54 6.80 9.78
C PRO A 28 0.32 5.91 10.68
N GLU A 29 -0.27 5.01 11.47
CA GLU A 29 0.45 4.07 12.33
C GLU A 29 1.27 3.04 11.54
N PHE A 30 0.87 2.71 10.31
CA PHE A 30 1.60 1.78 9.45
C PHE A 30 2.55 2.47 8.48
N TYR A 31 2.43 3.79 8.34
CA TYR A 31 3.18 4.57 7.37
C TYR A 31 4.70 4.39 7.56
N LYS A 32 5.37 4.11 6.46
CA LYS A 32 6.83 4.20 6.33
C LYS A 32 7.17 5.10 5.15
N PRO A 33 8.16 6.00 5.32
CA PRO A 33 8.61 6.84 4.22
C PRO A 33 9.16 5.97 3.09
N ASP A 34 8.73 6.27 1.87
CA ASP A 34 9.17 5.54 0.68
C ASP A 34 10.62 5.86 0.33
N PHE A 35 11.25 4.92 -0.40
CA PHE A 35 12.59 5.10 -0.91
C PHE A 35 12.57 5.93 -2.21
N PRO A 36 13.68 6.61 -2.57
CA PRO A 36 13.79 7.24 -3.87
C PRO A 36 13.49 6.23 -4.99
N SER A 37 12.67 6.63 -5.96
CA SER A 37 12.33 5.82 -7.14
C SER A 37 11.46 4.58 -6.88
N THR A 38 10.79 4.48 -5.73
CA THR A 38 9.75 3.44 -5.49
C THR A 38 8.34 4.02 -5.60
N SER A 39 7.34 3.17 -5.88
CA SER A 39 5.93 3.58 -5.90
C SER A 39 5.46 4.01 -4.52
N ALA A 40 4.44 4.89 -4.46
CA ALA A 40 3.86 5.35 -3.21
C ALA A 40 3.33 4.17 -2.36
N GLY A 41 3.72 4.12 -1.09
CA GLY A 41 3.35 3.06 -0.15
C GLY A 41 4.17 1.78 -0.28
N TYR A 42 5.20 1.71 -1.13
CA TYR A 42 6.03 0.51 -1.29
C TYR A 42 6.78 0.15 0.00
N ALA A 43 7.38 1.13 0.68
CA ALA A 43 8.06 0.87 1.96
C ALA A 43 7.07 0.42 3.04
N THR A 44 5.87 1.01 3.04
CA THR A 44 4.77 0.61 3.93
C THR A 44 4.35 -0.84 3.67
N PHE A 45 4.13 -1.20 2.41
CA PHE A 45 3.82 -2.57 1.99
C PHE A 45 4.88 -3.57 2.47
N LEU A 46 6.16 -3.30 2.22
CA LEU A 46 7.25 -4.18 2.67
C LEU A 46 7.27 -4.36 4.20
N SER A 47 7.01 -3.28 4.94
CA SER A 47 6.91 -3.34 6.40
C SER A 47 5.75 -4.21 6.86
N LEU A 48 4.59 -4.11 6.22
CA LEU A 48 3.41 -4.92 6.56
C LEU A 48 3.65 -6.40 6.31
N ILE A 49 4.21 -6.77 5.15
CA ILE A 49 4.53 -8.17 4.83
C ILE A 49 5.55 -8.76 5.82
N ARG A 50 6.55 -7.96 6.24
CA ARG A 50 7.51 -8.38 7.28
C ARG A 50 6.83 -8.62 8.63
N ASN A 51 5.77 -7.86 8.94
CA ASN A 51 4.94 -8.03 10.13
C ASN A 51 3.81 -9.07 9.94
N GLN A 52 3.97 -10.02 9.02
CA GLN A 52 3.05 -11.14 8.81
C GLN A 52 1.63 -10.73 8.37
N TRP A 53 1.50 -9.58 7.71
CA TRP A 53 0.24 -9.21 7.06
C TRP A 53 -0.05 -10.10 5.86
N GLN A 54 -1.34 -10.38 5.64
CA GLN A 54 -1.79 -11.14 4.49
C GLN A 54 -1.90 -10.23 3.26
N TYR A 55 -1.24 -10.63 2.18
CA TYR A 55 -1.37 -9.99 0.88
C TYR A 55 -2.55 -10.59 0.11
N VAL A 56 -3.41 -9.73 -0.42
CA VAL A 56 -4.52 -10.10 -1.31
C VAL A 56 -4.25 -9.46 -2.66
N LYS A 57 -4.28 -10.25 -3.72
CA LYS A 57 -4.05 -9.82 -5.11
C LYS A 57 -5.34 -9.36 -5.76
#